data_AF-A0A7L7L9R3-F1
#
_entry.id   AF-A0A7L7L9R3-F1
#
_cell.length_a   1.000
_cell.length_b   1.000
_cell.length_c   1.000
_cell.angle_alpha   90.00
_cell.angle_beta   90.00
_cell.angle_gamma   90.00
#
_symmetry.space_group_name_H-M   'P 1'
#
loop_
_entity.id
_entity.type
_entity.pdbx_description
1 polymer ?
#
loop_
_entity_poly.entity_id
_entity_poly.type
_entity_poly.pdbx_seq_one_letter_code
_entity_poly.pdbx_strand_id
1 'polypeptide(L)'
;MLFRKPSSGSLLKDEELIRLYQQTKDSNYVGELYRRYTHLVYGVCLKYLKDPEESKDAVMHIFEQLLGVLKKQEVTHFYNWLHVLTRNHCLMKLRADKTKEEKVKALSRNGFLAEAGSDDEIPALILDAKIETLEKGLSQIPPEQRQCVELFYLHKKSYKEIAELTGYDLSKIKSYIQNGKRNLKIYIDRHHD
;
A
#
# COMPACT_ATOMS: atom_id res chain seq x y z
N MET A 1 2.22 -16.87 -3.86
CA MET A 1 2.93 -16.67 -2.58
C MET A 1 3.69 -15.36 -2.66
N LEU A 2 3.20 -14.30 -1.99
CA LEU A 2 3.84 -12.98 -2.03
C LEU A 2 4.58 -12.76 -0.70
N PHE A 3 5.90 -12.88 -0.76
CA PHE A 3 6.92 -12.39 0.18
C PHE A 3 6.76 -12.72 1.68
N ARG A 4 7.68 -13.55 2.19
CA ARG A 4 7.76 -13.97 3.60
C ARG A 4 8.55 -12.93 4.40
N LYS A 5 8.18 -12.71 5.68
CA LYS A 5 8.93 -11.83 6.60
C LYS A 5 10.41 -12.27 6.65
N PRO A 6 11.36 -11.38 6.36
CA PRO A 6 12.78 -11.73 6.38
C PRO A 6 13.28 -11.88 7.82
N SER A 7 14.08 -12.93 8.08
CA SER A 7 14.79 -13.10 9.36
C SER A 7 16.18 -12.47 9.24
N SER A 8 16.44 -11.35 9.92
CA SER A 8 17.81 -10.86 10.11
C SER A 8 18.28 -11.15 11.54
N GLY A 9 19.61 -11.14 11.75
CA GLY A 9 20.28 -11.56 12.98
C GLY A 9 20.05 -10.72 14.24
N SER A 10 19.19 -9.68 14.19
CA SER A 10 18.72 -8.97 15.37
C SER A 10 17.44 -9.61 15.90
N LEU A 11 17.42 -9.98 17.19
CA LEU A 11 16.26 -10.54 17.88
C LEU A 11 15.11 -9.52 18.08
N LEU A 12 15.36 -8.23 17.84
CA LEU A 12 14.38 -7.17 18.06
C LEU A 12 13.31 -7.17 16.97
N LYS A 13 12.05 -6.98 17.37
CA LYS A 13 10.93 -6.76 16.47
C LYS A 13 11.06 -5.40 15.77
N ASP A 14 10.38 -5.24 14.64
CA ASP A 14 10.49 -4.01 13.84
C ASP A 14 9.99 -2.79 14.62
N GLU A 15 8.91 -2.97 15.38
CA GLU A 15 8.34 -1.96 16.26
C GLU A 15 9.33 -1.52 17.35
N GLU A 16 10.14 -2.44 17.86
CA GLU A 16 11.17 -2.14 18.87
C GLU A 16 12.32 -1.35 18.25
N LEU A 17 12.76 -1.70 17.04
CA LEU A 17 13.77 -0.93 16.30
C LEU A 17 13.30 0.51 16.05
N ILE A 18 12.03 0.70 15.69
CA ILE A 18 11.44 2.03 15.47
C ILE A 18 11.42 2.83 16.78
N ARG A 19 10.99 2.22 17.88
CA ARG A 19 10.97 2.86 19.20
C ARG A 19 12.36 3.28 19.66
N LEU A 20 13.36 2.40 19.53
CA LEU A 20 14.74 2.72 19.87
C LEU A 20 15.27 3.86 19.00
N TYR A 21 15.00 3.84 17.69
CA TYR A 21 15.35 4.95 16.81
C TYR A 21 14.74 6.28 17.26
N GLN A 22 13.48 6.28 17.67
CA GLN A 22 12.80 7.48 18.13
C GLN A 22 13.40 8.04 19.42
N GLN A 23 13.86 7.18 20.33
CA GLN A 23 14.46 7.58 21.61
C GLN A 23 15.91 8.06 21.46
N THR A 24 16.74 7.31 20.74
CA THR A 24 18.19 7.56 20.67
C THR A 24 18.60 8.43 19.49
N LYS A 25 17.75 8.50 18.45
CA LYS A 25 18.07 9.07 17.13
C LYS A 25 19.23 8.36 16.39
N ASP A 26 19.63 7.17 16.85
CA ASP A 26 20.67 6.38 16.21
C ASP A 26 20.13 5.71 14.93
N SER A 27 20.64 6.14 13.78
CA SER A 27 20.27 5.60 12.47
C SER A 27 20.61 4.12 12.27
N ASN A 28 21.44 3.51 13.12
CA ASN A 28 21.75 2.08 13.05
C ASN A 28 20.50 1.20 13.16
N TYR A 29 19.49 1.64 13.94
CA TYR A 29 18.21 0.92 14.06
C TYR A 29 17.41 0.93 12.75
N VAL A 30 17.42 2.04 12.01
CA VAL A 30 16.83 2.11 10.67
C VAL A 30 17.68 1.34 9.66
N GLY A 31 19.01 1.30 9.83
CA GLY A 31 19.91 0.46 9.06
C GLY A 31 19.61 -1.04 9.18
N GLU A 32 19.09 -1.49 10.32
CA GLU A 32 18.61 -2.86 10.49
C GLU A 32 17.30 -3.12 9.70
N LEU A 33 16.35 -2.17 9.74
CA LEU A 33 15.14 -2.24 8.91
C LEU A 33 15.49 -2.24 7.41
N TYR A 34 16.50 -1.46 7.01
CA TYR A 34 17.05 -1.50 5.65
C TYR A 34 17.52 -2.91 5.29
N ARG A 35 18.43 -3.50 6.09
CA ARG A 35 18.93 -4.86 5.84
C ARG A 35 17.82 -5.89 5.72
N ARG A 36 16.80 -5.80 6.57
CA ARG A 36 15.62 -6.70 6.54
C ARG A 36 14.84 -6.55 5.24
N TYR A 37 14.50 -5.32 4.85
CA TYR A 37 13.43 -5.08 3.90
C TYR A 37 13.88 -4.63 2.50
N THR A 38 15.18 -4.42 2.26
CA THR A 38 15.68 -4.01 0.92
C THR A 38 15.22 -4.94 -0.20
N HIS A 39 15.24 -6.26 0.00
CA HIS A 39 14.77 -7.20 -1.02
C HIS A 39 13.27 -7.08 -1.31
N LEU A 40 12.45 -6.85 -0.28
CA LEU A 40 11.01 -6.60 -0.45
C LEU A 40 10.78 -5.33 -1.24
N VAL A 41 11.36 -4.21 -0.80
CA VAL A 41 11.19 -2.89 -1.41
C VAL A 41 11.63 -2.95 -2.87
N TYR A 42 12.80 -3.54 -3.14
CA TYR A 42 13.31 -3.70 -4.50
C TYR A 42 12.38 -4.57 -5.37
N GLY A 43 11.88 -5.69 -4.85
CA GLY A 43 10.95 -6.55 -5.58
C GLY A 43 9.63 -5.85 -5.93
N VAL A 44 9.11 -5.02 -5.02
CA VAL A 44 7.92 -4.18 -5.29
C VAL A 44 8.26 -3.11 -6.34
N CYS A 45 9.37 -2.39 -6.21
CA CYS A 45 9.80 -1.39 -7.19
C CYS A 45 9.93 -1.99 -8.59
N LEU A 46 10.64 -3.11 -8.72
CA LEU A 46 10.85 -3.79 -10.00
C LEU A 46 9.54 -4.24 -10.64
N LYS A 47 8.58 -4.72 -9.84
CA LYS A 47 7.26 -5.11 -10.32
C LYS A 47 6.49 -3.96 -10.96
N TYR A 48 6.58 -2.75 -10.40
CA TYR A 48 5.83 -1.59 -10.89
C TYR A 48 6.59 -0.80 -11.97
N LEU A 49 7.87 -0.51 -11.74
CA LEU A 49 8.67 0.34 -12.62
C LEU A 49 9.21 -0.43 -13.83
N LYS A 50 9.40 -1.74 -13.71
CA LYS A 50 9.92 -2.63 -14.78
C LYS A 50 11.30 -2.23 -15.32
N ASP A 51 12.01 -1.36 -14.62
CA ASP A 51 13.37 -0.93 -14.93
C ASP A 51 14.26 -1.15 -13.70
N PRO A 52 15.37 -1.92 -13.80
CA PRO A 52 16.24 -2.22 -12.67
C PRO A 52 16.92 -1.01 -12.04
N GLU A 53 17.38 -0.03 -12.83
CA GLU A 53 18.12 1.13 -12.30
C GLU A 53 17.16 2.09 -11.62
N GLU A 54 16.04 2.42 -12.25
CA GLU A 54 14.96 3.21 -11.65
C GLU A 54 14.41 2.56 -10.37
N SER A 55 14.42 1.23 -10.32
CA SER A 55 14.01 0.49 -9.11
C SER A 55 15.01 0.63 -7.97
N LYS A 56 16.33 0.62 -8.26
CA LYS A 56 17.36 0.87 -7.24
C LYS A 56 17.27 2.30 -6.71
N ASP A 57 17.09 3.27 -7.60
CA ASP A 57 16.93 4.69 -7.22
C ASP A 57 15.68 4.89 -6.35
N ALA A 58 14.56 4.27 -6.71
CA ALA A 58 13.34 4.31 -5.92
C ALA A 58 13.53 3.68 -4.52
N VAL A 59 14.25 2.54 -4.42
CA VAL A 59 14.59 1.93 -3.13
C VAL A 59 15.37 2.93 -2.26
N MET A 60 16.38 3.59 -2.82
CA MET A 60 17.19 4.58 -2.07
C MET A 60 16.32 5.72 -1.55
N HIS A 61 15.49 6.33 -2.41
CA HIS A 61 14.59 7.40 -1.99
C HIS A 61 13.61 6.98 -0.90
N ILE A 62 13.02 5.78 -0.98
CA ILE A 62 12.10 5.27 0.04
C ILE A 62 12.81 5.14 1.40
N PHE A 63 14.02 4.60 1.43
CA PHE A 63 14.78 4.46 2.67
C PHE A 63 15.30 5.78 3.24
N GLU A 64 15.60 6.76 2.39
CA GLU A 64 15.89 8.12 2.84
C GLU A 64 14.64 8.76 3.51
N GLN A 65 13.47 8.61 2.90
CA GLN A 65 12.20 9.08 3.47
C GLN A 65 11.87 8.42 4.82
N LEU A 66 12.21 7.13 4.98
CA LEU A 66 11.98 6.38 6.22
C LEU A 66 12.63 7.03 7.44
N LEU A 67 13.85 7.57 7.31
CA LEU A 67 14.53 8.28 8.40
C LEU A 67 13.70 9.47 8.90
N GLY A 68 13.07 10.21 8.01
CA GLY A 68 12.23 11.36 8.36
C GLY A 68 10.90 10.95 8.98
N VAL A 69 10.25 9.93 8.41
CA VAL A 69 8.92 9.47 8.85
C VAL A 69 8.98 8.79 10.21
N LEU A 70 9.89 7.83 10.38
CA LEU A 70 10.00 7.05 11.61
C LEU A 70 10.45 7.89 12.81
N LYS A 71 11.08 9.06 12.59
CA LYS A 71 11.39 10.01 13.67
C LYS A 71 10.14 10.59 14.34
N LYS A 72 9.03 10.69 13.60
CA LYS A 72 7.83 11.47 13.99
C LYS A 72 6.59 10.61 14.22
N GLN A 73 6.52 9.45 13.57
CA GLN A 73 5.32 8.62 13.56
C GLN A 73 5.64 7.24 14.13
N GLU A 74 4.80 6.77 15.06
CA GLU A 74 4.75 5.35 15.36
C GLU A 74 4.16 4.60 14.14
N VAL A 75 4.85 3.54 13.75
CA VAL A 75 4.39 2.65 12.67
C VAL A 75 4.21 1.26 13.26
N THR A 76 2.98 0.77 13.24
CA THR A 76 2.64 -0.62 13.55
C THR A 76 2.57 -1.45 12.27
N HIS A 77 2.85 -2.76 12.34
CA HIS A 77 2.79 -3.64 11.16
C HIS A 77 3.72 -3.15 10.05
N PHE A 78 4.98 -2.89 10.41
CA PHE A 78 5.95 -2.17 9.57
C PHE A 78 6.10 -2.77 8.17
N TYR A 79 6.10 -4.10 8.06
CA TYR A 79 6.19 -4.81 6.78
C TYR A 79 5.12 -4.36 5.78
N ASN A 80 3.86 -4.31 6.22
CA ASN A 80 2.73 -3.97 5.36
C ASN A 80 2.67 -2.48 5.06
N TRP A 81 2.95 -1.65 6.07
CA TRP A 81 3.06 -0.22 5.88
C TRP A 81 4.16 0.12 4.85
N LEU A 82 5.33 -0.52 4.96
CA LEU A 82 6.42 -0.34 4.01
C LEU A 82 6.04 -0.81 2.60
N HIS A 83 5.39 -1.97 2.46
CA HIS A 83 4.91 -2.44 1.16
C HIS A 83 3.95 -1.43 0.50
N VAL A 84 3.01 -0.86 1.25
CA VAL A 84 2.07 0.17 0.77
C VAL A 84 2.82 1.44 0.39
N LEU A 85 3.73 1.92 1.24
CA LEU A 85 4.57 3.09 0.97
C LEU A 85 5.34 2.91 -0.33
N THR A 86 6.02 1.78 -0.51
CA THR A 86 6.79 1.46 -1.71
C THR A 86 5.91 1.43 -2.96
N ARG A 87 4.77 0.73 -2.91
CA ARG A 87 3.81 0.72 -4.02
C ARG A 87 3.37 2.13 -4.41
N ASN A 88 3.02 2.95 -3.42
CA ASN A 88 2.52 4.29 -3.65
C ASN A 88 3.60 5.20 -4.24
N HIS A 89 4.84 5.09 -3.77
CA HIS A 89 6.00 5.76 -4.35
C HIS A 89 6.14 5.42 -5.85
N CYS A 90 6.11 4.14 -6.22
CA CYS A 90 6.21 3.73 -7.62
C CYS A 90 5.04 4.26 -8.48
N LEU A 91 3.81 4.21 -7.96
CA LEU A 91 2.64 4.74 -8.68
C LEU A 91 2.70 6.26 -8.86
N MET A 92 3.21 6.99 -7.86
CA MET A 92 3.43 8.43 -7.98
C MET A 92 4.48 8.76 -9.04
N LYS A 93 5.59 8.01 -9.06
CA LYS A 93 6.64 8.17 -10.08
C LYS A 93 6.10 7.93 -11.48
N LEU A 94 5.40 6.82 -11.70
CA LEU A 94 4.77 6.51 -13.00
C LEU A 94 3.73 7.57 -13.44
N ARG A 95 2.98 8.16 -12.50
CA ARG A 95 2.05 9.26 -12.80
C ARG A 95 2.80 10.53 -13.20
N ALA A 96 3.90 10.85 -12.51
CA ALA A 96 4.72 12.00 -12.82
C ALA A 96 5.40 11.85 -14.19
N ASP A 97 5.90 10.65 -14.50
CA ASP A 97 6.51 10.33 -15.79
C ASP A 97 5.49 10.40 -16.93
N LYS A 98 4.28 9.85 -16.73
CA LYS A 98 3.16 10.05 -17.66
C LYS A 98 2.81 11.51 -17.84
N THR A 99 2.74 12.29 -16.76
CA THR A 99 2.46 13.74 -16.86
C THR A 99 3.58 14.46 -17.60
N LYS A 100 4.83 14.02 -17.48
CA LYS A 100 5.98 14.57 -18.20
C LYS A 100 5.93 14.20 -19.69
N GLU A 101 5.65 12.94 -20.02
CA GLU A 101 5.40 12.48 -21.38
C GLU A 101 4.19 13.16 -22.02
N GLU A 102 3.12 13.35 -21.25
CA GLU A 102 1.91 14.06 -21.65
C GLU A 102 2.19 15.55 -21.80
N LYS A 103 3.00 16.20 -20.96
CA LYS A 103 3.45 17.59 -21.17
C LYS A 103 4.31 17.74 -22.42
N VAL A 104 5.14 16.75 -22.74
CA VAL A 104 5.89 16.69 -24.00
C VAL A 104 4.94 16.48 -25.20
N LYS A 105 3.81 15.79 -25.02
CA LYS A 105 2.75 15.63 -26.03
C LYS A 105 1.73 16.79 -26.06
N ALA A 106 1.60 17.57 -24.99
CA ALA A 106 0.58 18.61 -24.77
C ALA A 106 1.01 20.01 -25.24
N LEU A 107 1.78 20.08 -26.32
CA LEU A 107 1.66 21.18 -27.30
C LEU A 107 0.38 21.04 -28.16
N SER A 108 -0.52 20.10 -27.83
CA SER A 108 -1.87 20.01 -28.40
C SER A 108 -2.90 19.60 -27.34
N ARG A 109 -3.68 20.59 -26.90
CA ARG A 109 -5.00 20.54 -26.22
C ARG A 109 -5.14 19.90 -24.82
N ASN A 110 -5.25 20.82 -23.85
CA ASN A 110 -6.14 20.91 -22.68
C ASN A 110 -6.71 19.65 -22.00
N GLY A 111 -6.28 19.46 -20.74
CA GLY A 111 -7.16 19.50 -19.55
C GLY A 111 -7.91 18.24 -19.14
N PHE A 112 -7.59 17.68 -17.97
CA PHE A 112 -8.48 17.60 -16.80
C PHE A 112 -7.76 16.88 -15.62
N LEU A 113 -7.67 17.59 -14.49
CA LEU A 113 -7.30 17.05 -13.18
C LEU A 113 -8.49 16.28 -12.60
N ALA A 114 -8.26 15.06 -12.10
CA ALA A 114 -9.20 14.37 -11.23
C ALA A 114 -8.44 13.70 -10.08
N GLU A 115 -8.66 14.28 -8.90
CA GLU A 115 -8.45 13.81 -7.54
C GLU A 115 -7.93 12.37 -7.37
N ALA A 116 -6.66 12.29 -6.97
CA ALA A 116 -6.16 11.12 -6.27
C ALA A 116 -6.94 10.99 -4.95
N GLY A 117 -7.91 10.06 -4.95
CA GLY A 117 -8.54 9.60 -3.72
C GLY A 117 -7.47 9.11 -2.76
N SER A 118 -7.18 9.94 -1.77
CA SER A 118 -6.43 9.62 -0.57
C SER A 118 -7.22 8.61 0.25
N ASP A 119 -7.21 7.33 -0.13
CA ASP A 119 -7.57 6.23 0.78
C ASP A 119 -7.22 4.81 0.27
N ASP A 120 -6.18 4.70 -0.58
CA ASP A 120 -5.65 3.44 -1.13
C ASP A 120 -4.80 2.65 -0.11
N GLU A 121 -5.06 2.81 1.19
CA GLU A 121 -4.56 1.91 2.21
C GLU A 121 -5.55 0.76 2.34
N ILE A 122 -5.21 -0.40 1.78
CA ILE A 122 -5.62 -1.66 2.42
C ILE A 122 -4.98 -1.58 3.81
N PRO A 123 -5.76 -1.52 4.91
CA PRO A 123 -5.19 -1.43 6.25
C PRO A 123 -4.12 -2.50 6.40
N ALA A 124 -2.96 -2.15 6.94
CA ALA A 124 -1.86 -3.09 7.16
C ALA A 124 -2.34 -4.38 7.84
N LEU A 125 -3.35 -4.29 8.72
CA LEU A 125 -4.04 -5.41 9.36
C LEU A 125 -4.72 -6.40 8.39
N ILE A 126 -5.26 -5.93 7.26
CA ILE A 126 -5.86 -6.79 6.22
C ILE A 126 -4.80 -7.62 5.51
N LEU A 127 -3.57 -7.09 5.38
CA LEU A 127 -2.47 -7.78 4.71
C LEU A 127 -1.78 -8.80 5.62
N ASP A 128 -1.85 -8.62 6.95
CA ASP A 128 -1.39 -9.60 7.95
C ASP A 128 -2.45 -10.66 8.33
N ALA A 129 -3.72 -10.44 7.99
CA ALA A 129 -4.78 -11.40 8.31
C ALA A 129 -4.53 -12.75 7.64
N LYS A 130 -4.76 -13.84 8.39
CA LYS A 130 -4.82 -15.19 7.80
C LYS A 130 -5.86 -15.20 6.69
N ILE A 131 -5.55 -15.87 5.57
CA ILE A 131 -6.44 -15.98 4.41
C ILE A 131 -7.84 -16.43 4.85
N GLU A 132 -7.93 -17.39 5.77
CA GLU A 132 -9.20 -17.88 6.32
C GLU A 132 -9.99 -16.79 7.07
N THR A 133 -9.32 -15.94 7.85
CA THR A 133 -9.97 -14.81 8.55
C THR A 133 -10.47 -13.76 7.55
N LEU A 134 -9.72 -13.52 6.47
CA LEU A 134 -10.11 -12.61 5.40
C LEU A 134 -11.33 -13.14 4.63
N GLU A 135 -11.33 -14.42 4.25
CA GLU A 135 -12.44 -15.08 3.56
C GLU A 135 -13.70 -15.09 4.42
N LYS A 136 -13.57 -15.44 5.71
CA LYS A 136 -14.67 -15.33 6.66
C LYS A 136 -15.14 -13.88 6.78
N GLY A 137 -14.25 -12.91 6.93
CA GLY A 137 -14.61 -11.50 7.01
C GLY A 137 -15.36 -10.99 5.79
N LEU A 138 -14.93 -11.36 4.58
CA LEU A 138 -15.63 -11.04 3.34
C LEU A 138 -17.04 -11.66 3.32
N SER A 139 -17.22 -12.87 3.87
CA SER A 139 -18.55 -13.49 3.99
C SER A 139 -19.50 -12.77 4.97
N GLN A 140 -18.97 -11.98 5.91
CA GLN A 140 -19.74 -11.30 6.95
C GLN A 140 -20.14 -9.86 6.62
N ILE A 141 -19.57 -9.25 5.57
CA ILE A 141 -19.95 -7.90 5.15
C ILE A 141 -21.12 -7.96 4.14
N PRO A 142 -21.94 -6.89 4.03
CA PRO A 142 -23.04 -6.83 3.07
C PRO A 142 -22.62 -7.19 1.64
N PRO A 143 -23.47 -7.91 0.87
CA PRO A 143 -23.08 -8.50 -0.40
C PRO A 143 -22.64 -7.46 -1.44
N GLU A 144 -23.26 -6.28 -1.45
CA GLU A 144 -22.89 -5.18 -2.35
C GLU A 144 -21.51 -4.61 -2.01
N GLN A 145 -21.19 -4.52 -0.70
CA GLN A 145 -19.88 -4.10 -0.24
C GLN A 145 -18.81 -5.13 -0.61
N ARG A 146 -19.08 -6.42 -0.36
CA ARG A 146 -18.19 -7.52 -0.77
C ARG A 146 -17.92 -7.48 -2.27
N GLN A 147 -18.98 -7.44 -3.08
CA GLN A 147 -18.87 -7.46 -4.54
C GLN A 147 -18.01 -6.29 -5.04
N CYS A 148 -18.26 -5.07 -4.57
CA CYS A 148 -17.47 -3.92 -4.99
C CYS A 148 -16.02 -3.98 -4.48
N VAL A 149 -15.78 -4.48 -3.25
CA VAL A 149 -14.44 -4.69 -2.69
C VAL A 149 -13.65 -5.72 -3.50
N GLU A 150 -14.25 -6.85 -3.86
CA GLU A 150 -13.63 -7.90 -4.67
C GLU A 150 -13.30 -7.41 -6.08
N LEU A 151 -14.25 -6.77 -6.76
CA LEU A 151 -14.03 -6.23 -8.10
C LEU A 151 -12.91 -5.19 -8.11
N PHE A 152 -12.87 -4.30 -7.12
CA PHE A 152 -11.86 -3.26 -7.03
C PHE A 152 -10.48 -3.81 -6.64
N TYR A 153 -10.39 -4.55 -5.53
CA TYR A 153 -9.10 -4.95 -4.97
C TYR A 153 -8.57 -6.26 -5.54
N LEU A 154 -9.41 -7.24 -5.88
CA LEU A 154 -8.96 -8.53 -6.43
C LEU A 154 -8.90 -8.49 -7.95
N HIS A 155 -9.97 -8.03 -8.59
CA HIS A 155 -10.07 -8.00 -10.05
C HIS A 155 -9.55 -6.71 -10.71
N LYS A 156 -9.07 -5.76 -9.90
CA LYS A 156 -8.43 -4.50 -10.35
C LYS A 156 -9.30 -3.68 -11.31
N LYS A 157 -10.62 -3.71 -11.11
CA LYS A 157 -11.58 -2.94 -11.90
C LYS A 157 -11.62 -1.48 -11.45
N SER A 158 -11.69 -0.58 -12.42
CA SER A 158 -11.98 0.84 -12.18
C SER A 158 -13.42 1.04 -11.71
N TYR A 159 -13.72 2.17 -11.06
CA TYR A 159 -15.10 2.48 -10.66
C TYR A 159 -16.08 2.45 -11.85
N LYS A 160 -15.62 2.84 -13.04
CA LYS A 160 -16.44 2.80 -14.26
C LYS A 160 -16.74 1.37 -14.69
N GLU A 161 -15.74 0.49 -14.74
CA GLU A 161 -15.96 -0.93 -15.05
C GLU A 161 -16.84 -1.61 -13.99
N ILE A 162 -16.71 -1.23 -12.71
CA ILE A 162 -17.60 -1.74 -11.65
C ILE A 162 -19.04 -1.27 -11.90
N ALA A 163 -19.24 -0.01 -12.30
CA ALA A 163 -20.56 0.50 -12.65
C ALA A 163 -21.18 -0.25 -13.83
N GLU A 164 -20.39 -0.54 -14.86
CA GLU A 164 -20.82 -1.32 -16.02
C GLU A 164 -21.20 -2.76 -15.64
N LEU A 165 -20.45 -3.40 -14.73
CA LEU A 165 -20.69 -4.77 -14.29
C LEU A 165 -21.85 -4.92 -13.30
N THR A 166 -22.09 -3.91 -12.47
CA THR A 166 -23.04 -4.00 -11.34
C THR A 166 -24.32 -3.19 -11.54
N GLY A 167 -24.30 -2.20 -12.46
CA GLY A 167 -25.38 -1.23 -12.62
C GLY A 167 -25.45 -0.19 -11.50
N TYR A 168 -24.49 -0.16 -10.56
CA TYR A 168 -24.46 0.83 -9.49
C TYR A 168 -23.87 2.17 -9.97
N ASP A 169 -24.41 3.27 -9.45
CA ASP A 169 -23.82 4.59 -9.66
C ASP A 169 -22.47 4.74 -8.95
N LEU A 170 -21.59 5.58 -9.49
CA LEU A 170 -20.24 5.80 -8.97
C LEU A 170 -20.21 6.20 -7.48
N SER A 171 -21.20 6.97 -7.02
CA SER A 171 -21.32 7.37 -5.61
C SER A 171 -21.55 6.16 -4.70
N LYS A 172 -22.45 5.25 -5.10
CA LYS A 172 -22.71 4.01 -4.37
C LYS A 172 -21.48 3.11 -4.36
N ILE A 173 -20.79 2.98 -5.49
CA ILE A 173 -19.57 2.16 -5.59
C ILE A 173 -18.49 2.65 -4.62
N LYS A 174 -18.22 3.97 -4.60
CA LYS A 174 -17.28 4.57 -3.64
C LYS A 174 -17.70 4.27 -2.20
N SER A 175 -18.97 4.44 -1.88
CA SER A 175 -19.52 4.15 -0.55
C SER A 175 -19.40 2.67 -0.17
N TYR A 176 -19.71 1.76 -1.09
CA TYR A 176 -19.61 0.32 -0.87
C TYR A 176 -18.19 -0.14 -0.63
N ILE A 177 -17.22 0.38 -1.39
CA ILE A 177 -15.80 0.06 -1.20
C ILE A 177 -15.29 0.60 0.13
N GLN A 178 -15.61 1.84 0.48
CA GLN A 178 -15.20 2.44 1.76
C GLN A 178 -15.80 1.70 2.96
N ASN A 179 -17.11 1.45 2.94
CA ASN A 179 -17.79 0.75 4.02
C ASN A 179 -17.37 -0.72 4.11
N GLY A 180 -17.18 -1.38 2.98
CA GLY A 180 -16.68 -2.76 2.93
C GLY A 180 -15.28 -2.88 3.53
N LYS A 181 -14.36 -1.97 3.17
CA LYS A 181 -13.03 -1.88 3.78
C LYS A 181 -13.10 -1.70 5.29
N ARG A 182 -13.94 -0.76 5.76
CA ARG A 182 -14.13 -0.48 7.18
C ARG A 182 -14.67 -1.69 7.93
N ASN A 183 -15.71 -2.33 7.41
CA ASN A 183 -16.36 -3.47 8.05
C ASN A 183 -15.45 -4.71 8.07
N LEU A 184 -14.69 -4.93 6.99
CA LEU A 184 -13.69 -5.99 6.92
C LEU A 184 -12.58 -5.77 7.94
N LYS A 185 -12.10 -4.54 8.12
CA LYS A 185 -11.15 -4.18 9.17
C LYS A 185 -11.72 -4.48 10.57
N ILE A 186 -12.93 -4.02 10.88
CA ILE A 186 -13.58 -4.28 12.18
C ILE A 186 -13.70 -5.79 12.45
N TYR A 187 -14.04 -6.58 11.43
CA TYR A 187 -14.10 -8.03 11.56
C TYR A 187 -12.73 -8.61 11.89
N ILE A 188 -11.69 -8.23 11.13
CA ILE A 188 -10.33 -8.72 11.33
C ILE A 188 -9.83 -8.33 12.72
N ASP A 189 -10.00 -7.09 13.14
CA ASP A 189 -9.55 -6.59 14.45
C ASP A 189 -10.17 -7.37 15.62
N ARG A 190 -11.40 -7.86 15.47
CA ARG A 190 -12.08 -8.70 16.49
C ARG A 190 -11.62 -10.15 16.53
N HIS A 191 -10.94 -10.61 15.48
CA HIS A 191 -10.52 -12.00 15.30
C HIS A 191 -9.01 -12.12 15.04
N HIS A 192 -8.27 -11.07 15.42
CA HIS A 192 -6.81 -11.02 15.36
C HIS A 192 -6.26 -11.43 16.73
N ASP A 193 -5.95 -12.71 16.87
CA ASP A 193 -5.15 -13.26 17.99
C ASP A 193 -3.65 -13.11 17.71
#